data_AF-A0A2M7NDG8-F1
#
_entry.id   AF-A0A2M7NDG8-F1
#
_cell.length_a   1.000
_cell.length_b   1.000
_cell.length_c   1.000
_cell.angle_alpha   90.00
_cell.angle_beta   90.00
_cell.angle_gamma   90.00
#
_symmetry.space_group_name_H-M   'P 1'
#
loop_
_entity.id
_entity.type
_entity.pdbx_description
1 polymer ?
#
loop_
_entity_poly.entity_id
_entity_poly.type
_entity_poly.pdbx_seq_one_letter_code
_entity_poly.pdbx_strand_id
1 'polypeptide(L)'
;MWIYSYIILPILIFLARLTDVSLSTLRIVLVTMGRHNIAPLIGFIEAFIWLLAIGQIMQNLTNIMSYLAYAGGFARETYLGMWIEQRIALGIVMVRIITGKTADGLISKLKETDYRLTHLKTEGKYGDVGVVFSIDIPTSDLGTFLRIVKK
;
A
#
# COMPACT_ATOMS: atom_id res chain seq x y z
N MET A 1 -32.37 24.39 12.97
CA MET A 1 -32.31 24.21 11.50
C MET A 1 -30.95 24.62 10.89
N TRP A 2 -30.32 25.72 11.33
CA TRP A 2 -29.06 26.22 10.74
C TRP A 2 -27.80 25.42 11.14
N ILE A 3 -27.71 24.94 12.39
CA ILE A 3 -26.57 24.12 12.85
C ILE A 3 -26.44 22.79 12.09
N TYR A 4 -27.57 22.23 11.64
CA TYR A 4 -27.56 20.93 10.97
C TYR A 4 -26.90 21.03 9.59
N SER A 5 -27.29 22.02 8.77
CA SER A 5 -26.72 22.24 7.45
C SER A 5 -25.28 22.77 7.46
N TYR A 6 -24.88 23.53 8.48
CA TYR A 6 -23.57 24.22 8.49
C TYR A 6 -22.46 23.47 9.24
N ILE A 7 -22.80 22.53 10.13
CA ILE A 7 -21.79 21.86 10.99
C ILE A 7 -21.95 20.34 10.93
N ILE A 8 -23.16 19.82 11.10
CA ILE A 8 -23.39 18.37 11.18
C ILE A 8 -23.24 17.73 9.80
N LEU A 9 -23.87 18.31 8.77
CA LEU A 9 -23.83 17.81 7.39
C LEU A 9 -22.39 17.75 6.82
N PRO A 10 -21.56 18.81 6.95
CA PRO A 10 -20.16 18.77 6.50
C PRO A 10 -19.30 17.75 7.23
N ILE A 11 -19.48 17.57 8.54
CA ILE A 11 -18.73 16.57 9.34
C ILE A 11 -19.12 15.15 8.92
N LEU A 12 -20.41 14.90 8.66
CA LEU A 12 -20.91 13.61 8.22
C LEU A 12 -20.40 13.27 6.81
N ILE A 13 -20.39 14.26 5.90
CA ILE A 13 -19.76 14.13 4.58
C ILE A 13 -18.27 13.81 4.71
N PHE A 14 -17.56 14.51 5.60
CA PHE A 14 -16.14 14.30 5.84
C PHE A 14 -15.84 12.88 6.35
N LEU A 15 -16.61 12.37 7.30
CA LEU A 15 -16.46 11.00 7.82
C LEU A 15 -16.84 9.93 6.78
N ALA A 16 -17.91 10.15 6.02
CA ALA A 16 -18.31 9.26 4.93
C ALA A 16 -17.20 9.18 3.87
N ARG A 17 -16.62 10.32 3.48
CA ARG A 17 -15.50 10.41 2.54
C ARG A 17 -14.21 9.78 3.05
N LEU A 18 -13.91 9.95 4.33
CA LEU A 18 -12.77 9.29 4.96
C LEU A 18 -12.89 7.75 4.93
N THR A 19 -14.10 7.24 5.09
CA THR A 19 -14.41 5.81 4.99
C THR A 19 -14.34 5.34 3.54
N ASP A 20 -14.83 6.15 2.59
CA ASP A 20 -14.78 5.89 1.15
C ASP A 20 -13.35 5.63 0.67
N VAL A 21 -12.42 6.54 0.99
CA VAL A 21 -11.00 6.39 0.61
C VAL A 21 -10.35 5.14 1.24
N SER A 22 -10.72 4.83 2.48
CA SER A 22 -10.18 3.64 3.16
C SER A 22 -10.60 2.36 2.45
N LEU A 23 -11.85 2.33 1.94
CA LEU A 23 -12.37 1.24 1.11
C LEU A 23 -11.70 1.22 -0.27
N SER A 24 -11.47 2.38 -0.90
CA SER A 24 -10.75 2.48 -2.17
C SER A 24 -9.31 1.94 -2.06
N THR A 25 -8.59 2.29 -1.00
CA THR A 25 -7.24 1.78 -0.73
C THR A 25 -7.26 0.28 -0.46
N LEU A 26 -8.19 -0.20 0.37
CA LEU A 26 -8.36 -1.63 0.62
C LEU A 26 -8.67 -2.39 -0.67
N ARG A 27 -9.49 -1.84 -1.57
CA ARG A 27 -9.76 -2.43 -2.89
C ARG A 27 -8.48 -2.56 -3.71
N ILE A 28 -7.67 -1.51 -3.79
CA ILE A 28 -6.40 -1.53 -4.54
C ILE A 28 -5.49 -2.64 -3.97
N VAL A 29 -5.31 -2.70 -2.66
CA VAL A 29 -4.50 -3.75 -2.02
C VAL A 29 -5.09 -5.14 -2.30
N LEU A 30 -6.40 -5.33 -2.19
CA LEU A 30 -7.05 -6.61 -2.47
C LEU A 30 -6.86 -7.06 -3.92
N VAL A 31 -6.89 -6.13 -4.87
CA VAL A 31 -6.57 -6.40 -6.29
C VAL A 31 -5.11 -6.81 -6.43
N THR A 32 -4.18 -6.08 -5.81
CA THR A 32 -2.74 -6.41 -5.83
C THR A 32 -2.43 -7.76 -5.14
N MET A 33 -3.23 -8.15 -4.14
CA MET A 33 -3.16 -9.45 -3.47
C MET A 33 -3.83 -10.61 -4.25
N GLY A 34 -4.39 -10.35 -5.43
CA GLY A 34 -5.05 -11.39 -6.24
C GLY A 34 -6.45 -11.79 -5.76
N ARG A 35 -7.08 -11.03 -4.87
CA ARG A 35 -8.44 -11.30 -4.35
C ARG A 35 -9.52 -10.66 -5.23
N HIS A 36 -9.60 -11.15 -6.46
CA HIS A 36 -10.43 -10.59 -7.52
C HIS A 36 -11.94 -10.63 -7.26
N ASN A 37 -12.42 -11.52 -6.36
CA ASN A 37 -13.86 -11.67 -6.10
C ASN A 37 -14.43 -10.60 -5.17
N ILE A 38 -13.62 -10.04 -4.27
CA ILE A 38 -14.08 -9.10 -3.24
C ILE A 38 -13.94 -7.64 -3.72
N ALA A 39 -12.96 -7.37 -4.58
CA ALA A 39 -12.69 -6.04 -5.12
C ALA A 39 -13.88 -5.37 -5.85
N PRO A 40 -14.61 -6.03 -6.77
CA PRO A 40 -15.74 -5.40 -7.46
C PRO A 40 -16.94 -5.14 -6.54
N LEU A 41 -17.16 -6.00 -5.53
CA LEU A 41 -18.23 -5.80 -4.54
C LEU A 41 -17.98 -4.56 -3.68
N ILE A 42 -16.73 -4.37 -3.23
CA ILE A 42 -16.33 -3.16 -2.50
C ILE A 42 -16.50 -1.92 -3.40
N GLY A 43 -16.06 -1.99 -4.66
CA GLY A 43 -16.19 -0.88 -5.60
C GLY A 43 -17.63 -0.48 -5.89
N PHE A 44 -18.57 -1.42 -5.88
CA PHE A 44 -20.00 -1.12 -6.02
C PHE A 44 -20.56 -0.34 -4.82
N ILE A 45 -20.21 -0.77 -3.59
CA ILE A 45 -20.64 -0.09 -2.36
C ILE A 45 -20.03 1.32 -2.28
N GLU A 46 -18.75 1.46 -2.62
CA GLU A 46 -18.03 2.72 -2.72
C GLU A 46 -18.74 3.69 -3.68
N ALA A 47 -19.01 3.25 -4.92
CA ALA A 47 -19.71 4.05 -5.91
C ALA A 47 -21.11 4.50 -5.44
N PHE A 48 -21.84 3.63 -4.72
CA PHE A 48 -23.16 3.96 -4.18
C PHE A 48 -23.09 5.03 -3.08
N ILE A 49 -22.14 4.91 -2.14
CA ILE A 49 -21.89 5.91 -1.08
C ILE A 49 -21.52 7.26 -1.71
N TRP A 50 -20.63 7.25 -2.70
CA TRP A 50 -20.21 8.46 -3.40
C TRP A 50 -21.38 9.17 -4.06
N LEU A 51 -22.28 8.42 -4.72
CA LEU A 51 -23.45 8.96 -5.42
C LEU A 51 -24.47 9.60 -4.45
N LEU A 52 -24.67 9.00 -3.28
CA LEU A 52 -25.48 9.58 -2.21
C LEU A 52 -24.85 10.86 -1.64
N ALA A 53 -23.53 10.85 -1.43
CA ALA A 53 -22.81 11.99 -0.87
C ALA A 53 -22.81 13.20 -1.82
N ILE A 54 -22.52 13.00 -3.12
CA ILE A 54 -22.52 14.09 -4.10
C ILE A 54 -23.92 14.69 -4.27
N GLY A 55 -24.97 13.88 -4.22
CA GLY A 55 -26.36 14.35 -4.27
C GLY A 55 -26.70 15.31 -3.12
N GLN A 56 -26.23 15.00 -1.90
CA GLN A 56 -26.41 15.87 -0.73
C GLN A 56 -25.60 17.17 -0.81
N ILE A 57 -24.38 17.11 -1.35
CA ILE A 57 -23.52 18.28 -1.56
C ILE A 57 -24.15 19.22 -2.60
N MET A 58 -24.66 18.68 -3.71
CA MET A 58 -25.31 19.46 -4.76
C MET A 58 -26.61 20.11 -4.29
N GLN A 59 -27.26 19.64 -3.23
CA GLN A 59 -28.44 20.32 -2.68
C GLN A 59 -28.09 21.48 -1.72
N ASN A 60 -26.85 21.51 -1.19
CA ASN A 60 -26.38 22.50 -0.22
C ASN A 60 -25.28 23.42 -0.80
N LEU A 61 -25.40 23.78 -2.08
CA LEU A 61 -24.42 24.57 -2.86
C LEU A 61 -24.29 26.05 -2.43
N THR A 62 -25.16 26.54 -1.57
CA THR A 62 -25.25 27.99 -1.27
C THR A 62 -24.13 28.52 -0.39
N ASN A 63 -23.22 27.67 0.10
CA ASN A 63 -22.18 28.06 1.05
C ASN A 63 -20.77 27.70 0.56
N ILE A 64 -19.94 28.73 0.37
CA ILE A 64 -18.51 28.63 0.05
C ILE A 64 -17.74 27.78 1.08
N MET A 65 -18.18 27.76 2.34
CA MET A 65 -17.59 26.94 3.39
C MET A 65 -17.74 25.44 3.08
N SER A 66 -18.85 25.02 2.46
CA SER A 66 -19.09 23.63 2.06
C SER A 66 -18.14 23.19 0.94
N TYR A 67 -17.82 24.10 0.02
CA TYR A 67 -16.82 23.86 -1.03
C TYR A 67 -15.41 23.71 -0.47
N LEU A 68 -15.02 24.60 0.45
CA LEU A 68 -13.71 24.50 1.13
C LEU A 68 -13.62 23.25 2.01
N ALA A 69 -14.70 22.87 2.69
CA ALA A 69 -14.76 21.63 3.47
C ALA A 69 -14.65 20.39 2.56
N TYR A 70 -15.28 20.41 1.39
CA TYR A 70 -15.16 19.32 0.41
C TYR A 70 -13.75 19.23 -0.19
N ALA A 71 -13.17 20.35 -0.63
CA ALA A 71 -11.81 20.40 -1.16
C ALA A 71 -10.76 20.02 -0.11
N GLY A 72 -10.92 20.50 1.14
CA GLY A 72 -10.08 20.13 2.27
C GLY A 72 -10.25 18.67 2.67
N GLY A 73 -11.48 18.14 2.59
CA GLY A 73 -11.79 16.73 2.72
C GLY A 73 -11.04 15.89 1.69
N PHE A 74 -11.07 16.30 0.42
CA PHE A 74 -10.38 15.65 -0.69
C PHE A 74 -8.84 15.62 -0.52
N ALA A 75 -8.25 16.73 -0.05
CA ALA A 75 -6.81 16.76 0.23
C ALA A 75 -6.44 15.81 1.38
N ARG A 76 -7.24 15.81 2.46
CA ARG A 76 -6.97 15.01 3.65
C ARG A 76 -7.25 13.52 3.44
N GLU A 77 -8.27 13.17 2.68
CA GLU A 77 -8.56 11.78 2.30
C GLU A 77 -7.42 11.22 1.44
N THR A 78 -6.91 11.99 0.47
CA THR A 78 -5.76 11.56 -0.36
C THR A 78 -4.53 11.27 0.49
N TYR A 79 -4.23 12.12 1.48
CA TYR A 79 -3.12 11.91 2.40
C TYR A 79 -3.29 10.66 3.27
N LEU A 80 -4.50 10.44 3.80
CA LEU A 80 -4.80 9.26 4.61
C LEU A 80 -4.74 7.97 3.79
N GLY A 81 -5.22 7.99 2.55
CA GLY A 81 -5.12 6.86 1.62
C GLY A 81 -3.68 6.46 1.38
N MET A 82 -2.79 7.43 1.13
CA MET A 82 -1.35 7.17 0.99
C MET A 82 -0.74 6.57 2.28
N TRP A 83 -1.13 7.07 3.45
CA TRP A 83 -0.63 6.55 4.73
C TRP A 83 -1.11 5.11 5.02
N ILE A 84 -2.38 4.82 4.71
CA ILE A 84 -2.95 3.47 4.82
C ILE A 84 -2.24 2.53 3.85
N GLU A 85 -2.06 2.94 2.60
CA GLU A 85 -1.35 2.17 1.58
C GLU A 85 0.07 1.81 2.04
N GLN A 86 0.84 2.77 2.55
CA GLN A 86 2.19 2.50 3.09
C GLN A 86 2.20 1.49 4.24
N ARG A 87 1.14 1.49 5.07
CA ARG A 87 1.04 0.58 6.22
C ARG A 87 0.58 -0.82 5.84
N ILE A 88 -0.23 -0.95 4.78
CA ILE A 88 -0.73 -2.23 4.27
C ILE A 88 0.22 -2.83 3.22
N ALA A 89 0.98 -2.01 2.50
CA ALA A 89 2.04 -2.40 1.57
C ALA A 89 3.26 -3.00 2.30
N LEU A 90 3.02 -3.79 3.35
CA LEU A 90 3.92 -4.84 3.81
C LEU A 90 4.04 -5.90 2.71
N GLY A 91 4.58 -5.49 1.56
CA GLY A 91 4.84 -6.32 0.40
C GLY A 91 6.09 -7.15 0.61
N ILE A 92 6.24 -8.15 -0.25
CA ILE A 92 7.47 -8.92 -0.36
C ILE A 92 8.47 -8.07 -1.16
N VAL A 93 9.63 -7.78 -0.58
CA VAL A 93 10.75 -7.16 -1.28
C VAL A 93 11.63 -8.27 -1.84
N MET A 94 11.89 -8.21 -3.13
CA MET A 94 12.92 -9.05 -3.76
C MET A 94 14.28 -8.39 -3.54
N VAL A 95 15.08 -8.95 -2.63
CA VAL A 95 16.47 -8.50 -2.44
C VAL A 95 17.38 -9.29 -3.37
N ARG A 96 18.10 -8.56 -4.24
CA ARG A 96 19.09 -9.15 -5.14
C ARG A 96 20.51 -8.85 -4.68
N ILE A 97 21.26 -9.88 -4.34
CA ILE A 97 22.67 -9.76 -3.95
C ILE A 97 23.52 -10.33 -5.07
N ILE A 98 24.51 -9.56 -5.53
CA ILE A 98 25.47 -9.96 -6.58
C ILE A 98 26.86 -9.89 -5.96
N THR A 99 27.57 -11.00 -5.92
CA THR A 99 28.91 -11.10 -5.31
C THR A 99 29.94 -11.70 -6.24
N GLY A 100 31.12 -11.09 -6.28
CA GLY A 100 32.28 -11.48 -7.07
C GLY A 100 33.15 -12.58 -6.48
N LYS A 101 32.79 -13.11 -5.31
CA LYS A 101 33.56 -14.14 -4.58
C LYS A 101 32.64 -15.31 -4.22
N THR A 102 33.23 -16.49 -4.01
CA THR A 102 32.55 -17.69 -3.49
C THR A 102 31.82 -17.34 -2.20
N ALA A 103 30.49 -17.44 -2.24
CA ALA A 103 29.60 -17.03 -1.16
C ALA A 103 29.00 -18.24 -0.43
N ASP A 104 29.71 -19.38 -0.40
CA ASP A 104 29.24 -20.62 0.22
C ASP A 104 28.88 -20.45 1.70
N GLY A 105 29.65 -19.64 2.44
CA GLY A 105 29.34 -19.32 3.85
C GLY A 105 28.05 -18.50 4.03
N LEU A 106 27.76 -17.60 3.08
CA LEU A 106 26.52 -16.82 3.10
C LEU A 106 25.33 -17.71 2.69
N ILE A 107 25.52 -18.60 1.71
CA ILE A 107 24.51 -19.58 1.27
C ILE A 107 24.09 -20.46 2.43
N SER A 108 25.04 -21.02 3.18
CA SER A 108 24.73 -21.89 4.31
C SER A 108 23.94 -21.17 5.40
N LYS A 109 24.33 -19.94 5.76
CA LYS A 109 23.59 -19.09 6.71
C LYS A 109 22.18 -18.75 6.22
N LEU A 110 22.01 -18.47 4.92
CA LEU A 110 20.71 -18.13 4.34
C LEU A 110 19.81 -19.35 4.16
N LYS A 111 20.37 -20.55 4.01
CA LYS A 111 19.62 -21.82 4.01
C LYS A 111 19.06 -22.20 5.39
N GLU A 112 19.67 -21.71 6.46
CA GLU A 112 19.18 -21.91 7.83
C GLU A 112 18.03 -20.97 8.20
N THR A 113 17.79 -19.92 7.40
CA THR A 113 16.63 -19.03 7.56
C THR A 113 15.40 -19.53 6.79
N ASP A 114 14.21 -19.19 7.28
CA ASP A 114 12.91 -19.55 6.67
C ASP A 114 12.58 -18.76 5.38
N TYR A 115 13.57 -18.09 4.79
CA TYR A 115 13.38 -17.27 3.60
C TYR A 115 13.48 -18.10 2.32
N ARG A 116 12.61 -17.81 1.34
CA ARG A 116 12.70 -18.40 0.01
C ARG A 116 13.88 -17.79 -0.74
N LEU A 117 14.94 -18.58 -0.90
CA LEU A 117 16.14 -18.19 -1.63
C LEU A 117 16.27 -18.94 -2.95
N THR A 118 16.61 -18.21 -4.00
CA THR A 118 17.10 -18.79 -5.26
C THR A 118 18.52 -18.32 -5.48
N HIS A 119 19.44 -19.25 -5.72
CA HIS A 119 20.82 -18.94 -6.07
C HIS A 119 21.09 -19.34 -7.52
N LEU A 120 21.70 -18.44 -8.28
CA LEU A 120 22.17 -18.69 -9.64
C LEU A 120 23.69 -18.52 -9.66
N LYS A 121 24.38 -19.57 -10.10
CA LYS A 121 25.81 -19.48 -10.44
C LYS A 121 25.93 -18.79 -11.79
N THR A 122 26.71 -17.71 -11.84
CA THR A 122 26.97 -16.97 -13.07
C THR A 122 28.47 -16.89 -13.32
N GLU A 123 28.84 -17.13 -14.56
CA GLU A 123 30.22 -17.12 -15.04
C GLU A 123 30.47 -15.82 -15.82
N GLY A 124 31.57 -15.14 -15.50
CA GLY A 124 31.98 -13.91 -16.18
C GLY A 124 33.20 -14.15 -17.07
N LYS A 125 33.67 -13.07 -17.71
CA LYS A 125 34.78 -13.11 -18.68
C LYS A 125 36.10 -13.67 -18.12
N TYR A 126 36.27 -13.71 -16.80
CA TYR A 126 37.49 -14.16 -16.10
C TYR A 126 37.25 -15.39 -15.19
N GLY A 127 36.14 -16.13 -15.33
CA GLY A 127 35.80 -17.33 -14.53
C GLY A 127 34.48 -17.20 -13.76
N ASP A 128 34.24 -18.00 -12.71
CA ASP A 128 33.07 -17.87 -11.82
C ASP A 128 33.15 -16.54 -11.04
N VAL A 129 32.40 -15.51 -11.45
CA VAL A 129 32.49 -14.15 -10.86
C VAL A 129 31.18 -13.59 -10.34
N GLY A 130 30.09 -14.36 -10.29
CA GLY A 130 28.83 -13.84 -9.81
C GLY A 130 27.95 -14.91 -9.22
N VAL A 131 27.68 -14.89 -7.92
CA VAL A 131 26.48 -15.56 -7.40
C VAL A 131 25.40 -14.51 -7.25
N VAL A 132 24.26 -14.74 -7.92
CA VAL A 132 23.07 -13.90 -7.80
C VAL A 132 22.10 -14.60 -6.86
N PHE A 133 21.75 -13.92 -5.77
CA PHE A 133 20.70 -14.35 -4.86
C PHE A 133 19.45 -13.53 -5.11
N SER A 134 18.29 -14.18 -5.23
CA SER A 134 16.98 -13.51 -5.14
C SER A 134 16.27 -14.07 -3.92
N ILE A 135 15.93 -13.18 -2.99
CA ILE A 135 15.26 -13.55 -1.75
C ILE A 135 14.04 -12.67 -1.58
N ASP A 136 12.91 -13.34 -1.44
CA ASP A 136 11.60 -12.74 -1.24
C ASP A 136 11.36 -12.62 0.27
N ILE A 137 11.52 -11.41 0.82
CA ILE A 137 11.34 -11.15 2.26
C ILE A 137 10.21 -10.17 2.51
N PRO A 138 9.40 -10.35 3.58
CA PRO A 138 8.50 -9.30 4.04
C PRO A 138 9.30 -8.01 4.30
N THR A 139 8.78 -6.87 3.86
CA THR A 139 9.33 -5.53 4.17
C THR A 139 9.60 -5.31 5.67
N SER A 140 8.83 -5.94 6.57
CA SER A 140 9.06 -5.92 8.03
C SER A 140 10.41 -6.51 8.45
N ASP A 141 10.91 -7.48 7.70
CA ASP A 141 12.09 -8.29 8.03
C ASP A 141 13.37 -7.80 7.33
N LEU A 142 13.25 -6.82 6.44
CA LEU A 142 14.35 -6.23 5.68
C LEU A 142 15.49 -5.73 6.59
N GLY A 143 15.15 -5.14 7.74
CA GLY A 143 16.15 -4.65 8.69
C GLY A 143 17.00 -5.76 9.32
N THR A 144 16.37 -6.90 9.63
CA THR A 144 17.06 -8.09 10.15
C THR A 144 17.93 -8.73 9.07
N PHE A 145 17.39 -8.84 7.85
CA PHE A 145 18.10 -9.40 6.70
C PHE A 145 19.38 -8.60 6.35
N LEU A 146 19.29 -7.26 6.29
CA LEU A 146 20.44 -6.40 5.99
C LEU A 146 21.56 -6.53 7.04
N ARG A 147 21.24 -6.83 8.30
CA ARG A 147 22.24 -7.09 9.35
C ARG A 147 22.99 -8.41 9.14
N ILE A 148 22.33 -9.42 8.56
CA ILE A 148 22.95 -10.72 8.25
C ILE A 148 23.95 -10.58 7.10
N VAL A 149 23.60 -9.81 6.07
CA VAL A 149 24.43 -9.63 4.86
C VAL A 149 25.66 -8.75 5.11
N LYS A 150 25.57 -7.78 6.04
CA LYS A 150 26.67 -6.84 6.33
C LYS A 150 27.77 -7.41 7.25
N LYS A 151 27.67 -8.69 7.64
CA LYS A 151 28.55 -9.32 8.64
C LYS A 151 29.34 -10.46 8.02
#